data_AF-A0A016WQ32-F1
#
_entry.id   AF-A0A016WQ32-F1
#
_cell.length_a   1.000
_cell.length_b   1.000
_cell.length_c   1.000
_cell.angle_alpha   90.00
_cell.angle_beta   90.00
_cell.angle_gamma   90.00
#
_symmetry.space_group_name_H-M   'P 1'
#
loop_
_entity.id
_entity.type
_entity.pdbx_description
1 polymer ?
#
loop_
_entity_poly.entity_id
_entity_poly.type
_entity_poly.pdbx_seq_one_letter_code
_entity_poly.pdbx_strand_id
1 'polypeptide(L)'
;MFYKRQGPCDATDSRFRLFATDLFNTLGRFSNIRHRSNLSAAQKCGMEEIRSLIKSQSIRLSISDKGGEFVVIPKQLDEAITEEHLKDKTLYRPSSSQEFL
;
A
#
# COMPACT_ATOMS: atom_id res chain seq x y z
N MET A 1 -37.85 5.37 -14.05
CA MET A 1 -37.78 4.17 -14.90
C MET A 1 -36.68 3.28 -14.32
N PHE A 2 -37.04 2.16 -13.67
CA PHE A 2 -36.04 1.26 -13.07
C PHE A 2 -35.52 0.30 -14.14
N TYR A 3 -34.20 0.24 -14.31
CA TYR A 3 -33.55 -0.71 -15.21
C TYR A 3 -33.86 -2.12 -14.70
N LYS A 4 -34.73 -2.87 -15.40
CA LYS A 4 -35.03 -4.25 -15.05
C LYS A 4 -33.77 -5.07 -15.27
N ARG A 5 -33.29 -5.75 -14.22
CA ARG A 5 -32.20 -6.73 -14.33
C ARG A 5 -32.60 -7.77 -15.36
N GLN A 6 -31.86 -7.87 -16.45
CA GLN A 6 -32.08 -8.92 -17.45
C GLN A 6 -31.85 -10.28 -16.76
N GLY A 7 -32.70 -11.25 -17.09
CA GLY A 7 -32.55 -12.62 -16.61
C GLY A 7 -31.26 -13.26 -17.12
N PRO A 8 -30.82 -14.37 -16.53
CA PRO A 8 -29.62 -15.08 -16.97
C PRO A 8 -29.71 -15.40 -18.47
N CYS A 9 -28.63 -15.12 -19.19
CA CYS A 9 -28.54 -15.33 -20.62
C CYS A 9 -27.41 -16.31 -20.88
N ASP A 10 -27.76 -17.59 -21.01
CA ASP A 10 -26.78 -18.68 -21.11
C ASP A 10 -25.76 -18.46 -22.22
N ALA A 11 -26.18 -17.90 -23.36
CA ALA A 11 -25.28 -17.59 -24.47
C ALA A 11 -24.23 -16.51 -24.12
N THR A 12 -24.65 -15.46 -23.40
CA THR A 12 -23.76 -14.37 -22.97
C THR A 12 -22.84 -14.85 -21.84
N ASP A 13 -23.40 -15.57 -20.88
CA ASP A 13 -22.68 -16.13 -19.74
C ASP A 13 -21.62 -17.14 -20.19
N SER A 14 -21.92 -17.96 -21.20
CA SER A 14 -20.97 -18.91 -21.80
C SER A 14 -19.80 -18.19 -22.45
N ARG A 15 -20.06 -17.12 -23.21
CA ARG A 15 -19.01 -16.31 -23.85
C ARG A 15 -18.17 -15.57 -22.83
N PHE A 16 -18.80 -15.03 -21.79
CA PHE A 16 -18.09 -14.32 -20.72
C PHE A 16 -17.20 -15.28 -19.91
N ARG A 17 -17.67 -16.49 -19.64
CA ARG A 17 -16.87 -17.54 -18.99
C ARG A 17 -15.66 -17.92 -19.85
N LEU A 18 -15.85 -18.18 -21.14
CA LEU A 18 -14.74 -18.48 -22.07
C LEU A 18 -13.73 -17.33 -22.10
N PHE A 19 -14.20 -16.09 -22.26
CA PHE A 19 -13.35 -14.91 -22.23
C PHE A 19 -12.56 -14.78 -20.92
N ALA A 20 -13.24 -14.93 -19.77
CA ALA A 20 -12.61 -14.84 -18.46
C ALA A 20 -11.55 -15.95 -18.30
N THR A 21 -11.86 -17.18 -18.68
CA THR A 21 -10.92 -18.31 -18.64
C THR A 21 -9.70 -18.04 -19.50
N ASP A 22 -9.86 -17.57 -20.74
CA ASP A 22 -8.75 -17.25 -21.62
C ASP A 22 -7.91 -16.07 -21.11
N LEU A 23 -8.56 -15.05 -20.55
CA LEU A 23 -7.90 -13.92 -19.92
C LEU A 23 -7.08 -14.37 -18.71
N PHE A 24 -7.64 -15.17 -17.81
CA PHE A 24 -6.94 -15.69 -16.65
C PHE A 24 -5.80 -16.62 -17.04
N ASN A 25 -5.98 -17.47 -18.05
CA ASN A 25 -4.92 -18.32 -18.58
C ASN A 25 -3.78 -17.49 -19.18
N THR A 26 -4.12 -16.43 -19.92
CA THR A 26 -3.15 -15.51 -20.52
C THR A 26 -2.39 -14.75 -19.44
N LEU A 27 -3.10 -14.16 -18.48
CA LEU A 27 -2.51 -13.46 -17.34
C LEU A 27 -1.67 -14.41 -16.47
N GLY A 28 -2.09 -15.66 -16.29
CA GLY A 28 -1.32 -16.70 -15.59
C GLY A 28 -0.02 -17.07 -16.31
N ARG A 29 -0.01 -17.07 -17.66
CA ARG A 29 1.22 -17.21 -18.44
C ARG A 29 2.14 -16.02 -18.22
N PHE A 30 1.60 -14.80 -18.18
CA PHE A 30 2.38 -13.59 -17.91
C PHE A 30 2.80 -13.43 -16.44
N SER A 31 2.06 -13.95 -15.47
CA SER A 31 2.47 -13.93 -14.05
C SER A 31 3.69 -14.81 -13.81
N ASN A 32 3.83 -15.89 -14.59
CA ASN A 32 5.00 -16.76 -14.58
C ASN A 32 6.17 -16.20 -15.39
N ILE A 33 5.90 -15.28 -16.33
CA ILE A 33 6.93 -14.42 -16.91
C ILE A 33 7.33 -13.46 -15.82
N ARG A 34 8.31 -13.88 -14.99
CA ARG A 34 9.01 -12.97 -14.08
C ARG A 34 9.39 -11.76 -14.89
N HIS A 35 8.73 -10.62 -14.65
CA HIS A 35 9.23 -9.34 -15.13
C HIS A 35 10.71 -9.33 -14.79
N ARG A 36 11.56 -9.27 -15.82
CA ARG A 36 13.01 -9.23 -15.63
C ARG A 36 13.31 -7.89 -14.99
N SER A 37 13.23 -7.86 -13.67
CA SER A 37 13.65 -6.73 -12.88
C SER A 37 15.12 -6.50 -13.16
N ASN A 38 15.48 -5.28 -13.52
CA ASN A 38 16.88 -4.85 -13.68
C ASN A 38 17.62 -4.78 -12.33
N LEU A 39 16.99 -5.22 -11.25
CA LEU A 39 17.60 -5.29 -9.93
C LEU A 39 18.45 -6.55 -9.80
N SER A 40 19.63 -6.36 -9.22
CA SER A 40 20.47 -7.46 -8.76
C SER A 40 19.78 -8.25 -7.64
N ALA A 41 20.27 -9.46 -7.36
CA ALA A 41 19.77 -10.26 -6.25
C ALA A 41 19.94 -9.54 -4.90
N ALA A 42 21.07 -8.85 -4.71
CA ALA A 42 21.34 -8.07 -3.51
C ALA A 42 20.35 -6.91 -3.33
N GLN A 43 20.00 -6.19 -4.41
CA GLN A 43 19.01 -5.12 -4.37
C GLN A 43 17.61 -5.65 -4.01
N LYS A 44 17.21 -6.81 -4.56
CA LYS A 44 15.93 -7.45 -4.21
C LYS A 44 15.89 -7.83 -2.73
N CYS A 45 16.96 -8.43 -2.22
CA CYS A 45 17.10 -8.75 -0.80
C CYS A 45 17.00 -7.49 0.08
N GLY A 46 17.72 -6.42 -0.26
CA GLY A 46 17.65 -5.16 0.47
C GLY A 46 16.24 -4.53 0.47
N MET A 47 15.50 -4.63 -0.64
CA MET A 47 14.11 -4.18 -0.70
C MET A 47 13.19 -5.01 0.19
N GLU A 48 13.39 -6.33 0.27
CA GLU A 48 12.64 -7.21 1.16
C GLU A 48 12.94 -6.90 2.63
N GLU A 49 14.19 -6.62 2.97
CA GLU A 49 14.61 -6.21 4.31
C GLU A 49 13.96 -4.88 4.72
N ILE A 50 14.03 -3.85 3.88
CA ILE A 50 13.36 -2.56 4.13
C ILE A 50 11.86 -2.75 4.36
N ARG A 51 11.20 -3.58 3.53
CA ARG A 51 9.77 -3.89 3.71
C ARG A 51 9.49 -4.59 5.03
N SER A 52 10.37 -5.50 5.44
CA SER A 52 10.26 -6.18 6.73
C SER A 52 10.35 -5.19 7.88
N LEU A 53 11.35 -4.28 7.86
CA LEU A 53 11.56 -3.25 8.88
C LEU A 53 10.40 -2.25 8.98
N ILE A 54 9.79 -1.88 7.85
CA ILE A 54 8.57 -1.04 7.84
C ILE A 54 7.39 -1.82 8.42
N LYS A 55 7.21 -3.09 8.01
CA LYS A 55 6.11 -3.93 8.48
C LYS A 55 6.19 -4.21 9.99
N SER A 56 7.39 -4.38 10.53
CA SER A 56 7.62 -4.52 11.97
C SER A 56 7.57 -3.17 12.71
N GLN A 57 7.33 -2.07 11.99
CA GLN A 57 7.34 -0.70 12.52
C GLN A 57 8.68 -0.32 13.19
N SER A 58 9.79 -0.98 12.82
CA SER A 58 11.11 -0.68 13.38
C SER A 58 11.67 0.64 12.83
N ILE A 59 11.27 1.00 11.62
CA ILE A 59 11.61 2.26 10.97
C ILE A 59 10.36 2.90 10.34
N ARG A 60 10.35 4.23 10.29
CA ARG A 60 9.51 5.01 9.38
C ARG A 60 10.34 5.43 8.17
N LEU A 61 9.89 5.03 6.99
CA LEU A 61 10.45 5.50 5.72
C LEU A 61 9.52 6.57 5.14
N SER A 62 10.08 7.71 4.78
CA SER A 62 9.36 8.85 4.18
C SER A 62 10.20 9.52 3.09
N ILE A 63 9.59 10.48 2.39
CA ILE A 63 10.24 11.25 1.34
C ILE A 63 10.42 12.68 1.84
N SER A 64 11.64 13.19 1.71
CA SER A 64 12.01 14.57 2.05
C SER A 64 11.28 15.57 1.16
N ASP A 65 10.79 16.64 1.79
CA ASP A 65 10.26 17.82 1.10
C ASP A 65 11.34 18.57 0.29
N LYS A 66 12.62 18.35 0.64
CA LYS A 66 13.79 18.91 -0.05
C LYS A 66 14.38 17.87 -0.99
N GLY A 67 13.92 17.87 -2.24
CA GLY A 67 14.57 17.12 -3.32
C GLY A 67 14.21 15.63 -3.42
N GLY A 68 13.23 15.16 -2.65
CA GLY A 68 12.69 13.80 -2.80
C GLY A 68 13.59 12.69 -2.26
N GLU A 69 14.59 13.04 -1.46
CA GLU A 69 15.46 12.06 -0.81
C GLU A 69 14.68 11.19 0.17
N PHE A 70 15.10 9.94 0.33
CA PHE A 70 14.49 9.06 1.32
C PHE A 70 14.97 9.41 2.72
N VAL A 71 14.04 9.54 3.65
CA VAL A 71 14.31 9.77 5.08
C VAL A 71 13.89 8.53 5.85
N VAL A 72 14.85 7.91 6.54
CA VAL A 72 14.66 6.74 7.39
C VAL A 72 14.82 7.15 8.84
N ILE A 73 13.78 6.95 9.64
CA ILE A 73 13.77 7.30 11.06
C ILE A 73 13.51 6.04 11.89
N PRO A 74 14.40 5.65 12.81
CA PRO A 74 14.12 4.55 13.75
C PRO A 74 12.93 4.87 14.65
N LYS A 75 12.14 3.85 14.99
CA LYS A 75 10.93 4.02 15.82
C LYS A 75 11.17 4.83 17.09
N GLN A 76 12.25 4.53 17.82
CA GLN A 76 12.56 5.19 19.08
C GLN A 76 12.77 6.71 18.90
N LEU A 77 13.42 7.10 17.80
CA LEU A 77 13.62 8.51 17.48
C LEU A 77 12.31 9.16 17.02
N ASP A 78 11.50 8.45 16.24
CA ASP A 78 10.21 8.93 15.78
C ASP A 78 9.25 9.22 16.94
N GLU A 79 9.19 8.32 17.90
CA GLU A 79 8.42 8.45 19.14
C GLU A 79 8.94 9.64 19.97
N ALA A 80 10.26 9.73 20.19
CA ALA A 80 10.84 10.82 20.96
C ALA A 80 10.58 12.21 20.32
N ILE A 81 10.68 12.33 18.98
CA ILE A 81 10.34 13.57 18.26
C ILE A 81 8.87 13.89 18.43
N THR A 82 7.99 12.90 18.27
CA THR A 82 6.53 13.08 18.38
C THR A 82 6.15 13.51 19.80
N GLU A 83 6.68 12.84 20.81
CA GLU A 83 6.44 13.18 22.21
C GLU A 83 6.90 14.59 22.56
N GLU A 84 8.11 14.98 22.12
CA GLU A 84 8.62 16.32 22.36
C GLU A 84 7.78 17.39 21.65
N HIS A 85 7.38 17.12 20.40
CA HIS A 85 6.51 18.03 19.65
C HIS A 85 5.14 18.23 20.31
N LEU A 86 4.54 17.15 20.85
CA LEU A 86 3.25 17.20 21.52
C LEU A 86 3.29 17.87 22.90
N LYS A 87 4.47 18.09 23.49
CA LYS A 87 4.61 18.85 24.76
C LYS A 87 4.36 20.35 24.58
N ASP A 88 4.35 20.85 23.35
CA ASP A 88 4.10 22.27 23.08
C ASP A 88 2.64 22.63 23.39
N LYS A 89 2.43 23.20 24.58
CA LYS A 89 1.12 23.66 25.07
C LYS A 89 0.61 24.93 24.38
N THR A 90 1.45 25.62 23.59
CA THR A 90 1.01 26.77 22.79
C THR A 90 0.27 26.32 21.53
N LEU A 91 0.59 25.12 21.04
CA LEU A 91 -0.01 24.53 19.84
C LEU A 91 -1.05 23.45 20.18
N TYR A 92 -0.76 22.60 21.17
CA TYR A 92 -1.56 21.42 21.47
C TYR A 92 -2.21 21.50 22.85
N ARG A 93 -3.45 20.99 22.93
CA ARG A 93 -4.14 20.67 24.18
C ARG A 93 -4.84 19.32 24.05
N PRO A 94 -5.02 18.57 25.15
CA PRO A 94 -5.84 17.37 25.13
C PRO A 94 -7.26 17.71 24.66
N SER A 95 -7.77 16.99 23.66
CA SER A 95 -9.17 17.12 23.24
C SER A 95 -10.10 16.39 24.21
N SER A 96 -11.36 16.78 24.23
CA SER A 96 -12.41 16.06 24.97
C SER A 96 -13.41 15.41 24.02
N SER A 97 -14.09 14.35 24.45
CA SER A 97 -15.13 13.68 23.63
C SER A 97 -16.28 14.62 23.24
N GLN A 98 -16.55 15.66 24.04
CA GLN A 98 -17.57 16.67 23.77
C GLN A 98 -17.25 17.54 22.55
N GLU A 99 -15.98 17.63 22.15
CA GLU A 99 -15.56 18.41 20.97
C GLU A 99 -15.79 17.65 19.65
N PHE A 100 -16.20 16.38 19.72
CA PHE A 100 -16.47 15.51 18.57
C PHE A 100 -17.96 15.12 18.44
N LEU A 101 -18.83 15.70 19.27
CA LEU A 101 -20.30 15.56 19.22
C LEU A 101 -20.92 16.71 18.43
#